data_AF-A0A971AKR3-F1
#
_entry.id   AF-A0A971AKR3-F1
#
_cell.length_a   1.000
_cell.length_b   1.000
_cell.length_c   1.000
_cell.angle_alpha   90.00
_cell.angle_beta   90.00
_cell.angle_gamma   90.00
#
_symmetry.space_group_name_H-M   'P 1'
#
loop_
_entity.id
_entity.type
_entity.pdbx_description
1 polymer ?
#
loop_
_entity_poly.entity_id
_entity_poly.type
_entity_poly.pdbx_seq_one_letter_code
_entity_poly.pdbx_strand_id
1 'polypeptide(L)'
;MLSAAAPEERAAIEYNLEDLMRELAQLDGQKMQVTAEQIMKYREIASPYFYVTPQTPLTDYDVSEEMAFYFVNKQYLEQAIDKETYIREIDNRIKMMMLEDR
;
A
#
# COMPACT_ATOMS: atom_id res chain seq x y z
N MET A 1 13.99 -14.85 -29.05
CA MET A 1 12.88 -13.90 -29.24
C MET A 1 13.39 -12.48 -29.00
N LEU A 2 13.97 -11.91 -30.06
CA LEU A 2 14.46 -10.51 -30.24
C LEU A 2 14.76 -10.32 -31.75
N SER A 3 15.03 -11.44 -32.43
CA SER A 3 15.11 -11.61 -33.89
C SER A 3 13.82 -11.32 -34.67
N ALA A 4 12.68 -11.09 -34.01
CA ALA A 4 11.37 -10.89 -34.67
C ALA A 4 10.79 -9.46 -34.50
N ALA A 5 11.41 -8.59 -33.70
CA ALA A 5 10.96 -7.21 -33.50
C ALA A 5 11.54 -6.27 -34.58
N ALA A 6 10.79 -5.21 -34.92
CA ALA A 6 11.26 -4.19 -35.87
C ALA A 6 12.54 -3.50 -35.31
N PRO A 7 13.46 -3.02 -36.17
CA PRO A 7 14.74 -2.45 -35.72
C PRO A 7 14.59 -1.28 -34.73
N GLU A 8 13.54 -0.46 -34.87
CA GLU A 8 13.25 0.64 -33.95
C GLU A 8 12.79 0.14 -32.57
N GLU A 9 12.01 -0.94 -32.53
CA GLU A 9 11.54 -1.58 -31.30
C GLU A 9 12.66 -2.34 -30.60
N ARG A 10 13.62 -2.90 -31.35
CA ARG A 10 14.75 -3.63 -30.80
C ARG A 10 15.62 -2.75 -29.90
N ALA A 11 15.91 -1.52 -30.32
CA ALA A 11 16.71 -0.58 -29.52
C ALA A 11 16.00 -0.19 -28.21
N ALA A 12 14.69 0.05 -28.26
CA ALA A 12 13.89 0.34 -27.07
C ALA A 12 13.82 -0.87 -26.12
N ILE A 13 13.67 -2.08 -26.66
CA ILE A 13 13.65 -3.32 -25.88
C ILE A 13 15.00 -3.59 -25.22
N GLU A 14 16.12 -3.38 -25.94
CA GLU A 14 17.47 -3.54 -25.40
C GLU A 14 17.76 -2.53 -24.28
N TYR A 15 17.36 -1.28 -24.47
CA TYR A 15 17.47 -0.24 -23.43
C TYR A 15 16.67 -0.61 -22.18
N ASN A 16 15.42 -1.01 -22.33
CA ASN A 16 14.57 -1.41 -21.20
C ASN A 16 15.11 -2.65 -20.48
N LEU A 17 15.67 -3.61 -21.23
CA LEU A 17 16.30 -4.79 -20.64
C LEU A 17 17.51 -4.41 -19.79
N GLU A 18 18.36 -3.50 -20.28
CA GLU A 18 19.52 -3.02 -19.53
C GLU A 18 19.10 -2.30 -18.25
N ASP A 19 18.06 -1.47 -18.32
CA ASP A 19 17.53 -0.74 -17.17
C ASP A 19 16.96 -1.68 -16.11
N LEU A 20 16.14 -2.67 -16.52
CA LEU A 20 15.61 -3.70 -15.63
C LEU A 20 16.70 -4.56 -15.00
N MET A 21 17.75 -4.91 -15.76
CA MET A 21 18.89 -5.65 -15.22
C MET A 21 19.67 -4.83 -14.19
N ARG A 22 19.79 -3.52 -14.41
CA ARG A 22 20.43 -2.59 -13.47
C ARG A 22 19.61 -2.44 -12.20
N GLU A 23 18.30 -2.30 -12.32
CA GLU A 23 17.37 -2.26 -11.19
C GLU A 23 17.43 -3.55 -10.37
N LEU A 24 17.42 -4.71 -11.04
CA LEU A 24 17.51 -6.01 -10.37
C LEU A 24 18.83 -6.17 -9.61
N ALA A 25 19.95 -5.71 -10.17
CA ALA A 25 21.24 -5.71 -9.49
C ALA A 25 21.26 -4.79 -8.26
N GLN A 26 20.60 -3.63 -8.33
CA GLN A 26 20.46 -2.73 -7.18
C GLN A 26 19.60 -3.36 -6.07
N LEU A 27 18.46 -3.93 -6.43
CA LEU A 27 17.56 -4.61 -5.49
C LEU A 27 18.23 -5.82 -4.84
N ASP A 28 19.01 -6.59 -5.60
CA ASP A 28 19.81 -7.70 -5.08
C ASP A 28 20.84 -7.22 -4.06
N GLY A 29 21.50 -6.09 -4.29
CA GLY A 29 22.41 -5.47 -3.33
C GLY A 29 21.74 -4.93 -2.07
N GLN A 30 20.43 -4.65 -2.14
CA GLN A 30 19.61 -4.18 -1.02
C GLN A 30 18.89 -5.31 -0.27
N LYS A 31 19.01 -6.57 -0.73
CA LYS A 31 18.41 -7.71 -0.03
C LYS A 31 19.00 -7.81 1.38
N MET A 32 18.18 -7.49 2.38
CA MET A 32 18.50 -7.82 3.76
C MET A 32 18.55 -9.34 3.91
N GLN A 33 19.74 -9.88 4.14
CA GLN A 33 19.88 -11.24 4.60
C GLN A 33 19.49 -11.31 6.07
N VAL A 34 18.29 -11.84 6.33
CA VAL A 34 17.79 -12.10 7.67
C VAL A 34 18.15 -13.52 8.09
N THR A 35 18.83 -13.65 9.22
CA THR A 35 19.15 -14.96 9.80
C THR A 35 17.93 -15.57 10.51
N ALA A 36 17.94 -16.89 10.68
CA ALA A 36 16.90 -17.57 11.45
C ALA A 36 16.82 -17.03 12.90
N GLU A 37 17.96 -16.67 13.50
CA GLU A 37 18.03 -16.06 14.82
C GLU A 37 17.36 -14.67 14.86
N GLN A 38 17.59 -13.83 13.83
CA GLN A 38 16.93 -12.53 13.73
C GLN A 38 15.41 -12.67 13.58
N ILE A 39 14.94 -13.67 12.82
CA ILE A 39 13.51 -13.98 12.68
C ILE A 39 12.92 -14.45 14.01
N MET A 40 13.61 -15.33 14.74
CA MET A 40 13.17 -15.79 16.05
C MET A 40 13.09 -14.64 17.05
N LYS A 41 14.12 -13.79 17.08
CA LYS A 41 14.13 -12.59 17.92
C LYS A 41 12.98 -11.66 17.59
N TYR A 42 12.72 -11.39 16.31
CA TYR A 42 11.55 -10.61 15.87
C TYR A 42 10.24 -11.21 16.37
N ARG A 43 10.07 -12.54 16.26
CA ARG A 43 8.85 -13.24 16.73
C ARG A 43 8.67 -13.13 18.25
N GLU A 44 9.76 -13.11 19.01
CA GLU A 44 9.71 -12.99 20.47
C GLU A 44 9.43 -11.55 20.93
N ILE A 45 10.16 -10.57 20.39
CA ILE A 45 10.17 -9.21 20.96
C ILE A 45 9.23 -8.23 20.25
N ALA A 46 8.91 -8.49 18.98
CA ALA A 46 8.24 -7.53 18.12
C ALA A 46 6.86 -8.04 17.71
N SER A 47 6.77 -9.26 17.15
CA SER A 47 5.53 -9.83 16.63
C SER A 47 4.32 -9.79 17.58
N PRO A 48 4.44 -9.96 18.92
CA PRO A 48 3.28 -9.89 19.81
C PRO A 48 2.63 -8.51 19.88
N TYR A 49 3.35 -7.46 19.47
CA TYR A 49 2.86 -6.08 19.47
C TYR A 49 2.32 -5.65 18.11
N PHE A 50 2.53 -6.44 17.06
CA PHE A 50 1.96 -6.20 15.75
C PHE A 50 0.65 -6.96 15.60
N TYR A 51 -0.41 -6.23 15.29
CA TYR A 51 -1.69 -6.79 14.88
C TYR A 51 -1.93 -6.45 13.42
N VAL A 52 -2.43 -7.44 12.67
CA VAL A 52 -2.90 -7.19 11.31
C VAL A 52 -4.29 -6.59 11.46
N THR A 53 -4.41 -5.30 11.17
CA THR A 53 -5.71 -4.66 11.04
C THR A 53 -6.27 -5.01 9.66
N PRO A 54 -7.46 -5.62 9.56
CA PRO A 54 -8.09 -5.84 8.27
C PRO A 54 -8.32 -4.49 7.57
N GLN A 55 -8.18 -4.45 6.25
CA GLN A 55 -8.60 -3.29 5.47
C GLN A 55 -10.13 -3.22 5.49
N THR A 56 -10.65 -2.08 5.89
CA THR A 56 -12.09 -1.77 5.93
C THR A 56 -12.27 -0.32 5.48
N PRO A 57 -13.48 0.12 5.13
CA PRO A 57 -13.79 1.54 4.91
C PRO A 57 -13.35 2.51 6.05
N LEU A 58 -13.01 2.02 7.25
CA LEU A 58 -12.46 2.80 8.36
C LEU A 58 -10.93 2.69 8.53
N THR A 59 -10.30 1.65 7.99
CA THR A 59 -8.88 1.30 8.23
C THR A 59 -8.06 1.20 6.96
N ASP A 60 -8.68 1.40 5.80
CA ASP A 60 -8.00 1.41 4.51
C ASP A 60 -7.11 2.66 4.36
N TYR A 61 -5.87 2.41 3.97
CA TYR A 61 -4.81 3.38 3.75
C TYR A 61 -4.46 3.53 2.26
N ASP A 62 -5.00 2.66 1.39
CA ASP A 62 -4.67 2.58 -0.04
C ASP A 62 -5.63 3.39 -0.93
N VAL A 63 -6.48 4.22 -0.32
CA VAL A 63 -7.25 5.21 -1.07
C VAL A 63 -6.38 6.44 -1.28
N SER A 64 -5.79 6.52 -2.47
CA SER A 64 -5.65 7.82 -3.12
C SER A 64 -7.02 8.48 -3.07
N GLU A 65 -7.08 9.73 -2.59
CA GLU A 65 -8.23 10.64 -2.54
C GLU A 65 -8.73 10.99 -1.14
N GLU A 66 -9.22 12.22 -1.08
CA GLU A 66 -9.79 13.01 0.01
C GLU A 66 -10.91 12.31 0.81
N MET A 67 -11.21 11.03 0.52
CA MET A 67 -12.24 10.19 1.12
C MET A 67 -11.72 9.18 2.16
N ALA A 68 -10.40 9.01 2.35
CA ALA A 68 -9.92 8.15 3.43
C ALA A 68 -10.51 8.64 4.77
N PHE A 69 -10.89 7.73 5.67
CA PHE A 69 -11.44 8.09 6.99
C PHE A 69 -10.55 9.11 7.72
N TYR A 70 -9.24 8.98 7.54
CA TYR A 70 -8.24 9.94 8.01
C TYR A 70 -8.51 11.39 7.55
N PHE A 71 -8.83 11.63 6.28
CA PHE A 71 -9.10 12.97 5.75
C PHE A 71 -10.39 13.55 6.31
N VAL A 72 -11.46 12.75 6.41
CA VAL A 72 -12.73 13.18 7.01
C VAL A 72 -12.54 13.55 8.48
N ASN A 73 -11.77 12.76 9.23
CA ASN A 73 -11.43 13.05 10.62
C ASN A 73 -10.62 14.34 10.76
N LYS A 74 -9.61 14.51 9.90
CA LYS A 74 -8.79 15.73 9.88
C LYS A 74 -9.61 16.98 9.55
N GLN A 75 -10.48 16.93 8.53
CA GLN A 75 -11.35 18.04 8.16
C GLN A 75 -12.28 18.46 9.31
N TYR A 76 -12.80 17.50 10.09
CA TYR A 76 -13.63 17.82 11.25
C TYR A 76 -12.82 18.49 12.37
N LEU A 77 -11.62 17.96 12.67
CA LEU A 77 -10.73 18.56 13.68
C LEU A 77 -10.24 19.96 13.30
N GLU A 78 -10.03 20.19 12.01
CA GLU A 78 -9.67 21.50 11.44
C GLU A 78 -10.89 22.41 11.24
N GLN A 79 -12.09 21.96 11.62
CA GLN A 79 -13.37 22.68 11.48
C GLN A 79 -13.70 23.06 10.02
N ALA A 80 -13.14 22.34 9.05
CA ALA A 80 -13.46 22.47 7.64
C ALA A 80 -14.82 21.84 7.29
N ILE A 81 -15.29 20.88 8.09
CA ILE A 81 -16.65 20.30 8.01
C ILE A 81 -17.35 20.39 9.38
N ASP A 82 -18.67 20.50 9.36
CA ASP A 82 -19.49 20.50 10.58
C ASP A 82 -19.70 19.08 11.15
N LYS A 83 -20.26 19.05 12.37
CA LYS A 83 -20.52 17.81 13.10
C LYS A 83 -21.54 16.94 12.39
N GLU A 84 -22.59 17.51 11.79
CA GLU A 84 -23.59 16.73 11.05
C GLU A 84 -22.96 16.01 9.84
N THR A 85 -22.10 16.70 9.09
CA THR A 85 -21.37 16.17 7.95
C THR A 85 -20.44 15.05 8.38
N TYR A 86 -19.69 15.24 9.47
CA TYR A 86 -18.83 14.21 10.03
C TYR A 86 -19.60 12.94 10.42
N ILE A 87 -20.74 13.09 11.10
CA ILE A 87 -21.58 11.95 11.51
C ILE A 87 -22.11 11.19 10.29
N ARG A 88 -22.58 11.91 9.26
CA ARG A 88 -23.09 11.29 8.03
C ARG A 88 -22.02 10.48 7.31
N GLU A 89 -20.79 10.99 7.23
CA GLU A 89 -19.68 10.28 6.59
C GLU A 89 -19.28 9.00 7.33
N ILE A 90 -19.34 9.01 8.67
CA ILE A 90 -19.13 7.80 9.48
C ILE A 90 -20.25 6.79 9.25
N ASP A 91 -21.50 7.23 9.28
CA ASP A 91 -22.67 6.36 9.09
C ASP A 91 -22.64 5.65 7.73
N ASN A 92 -22.25 6.37 6.66
CA ASN A 92 -22.06 5.79 5.34
C ASN A 92 -20.98 4.69 5.33
N ARG A 93 -19.87 4.88 6.05
CA ARG A 93 -18.79 3.88 6.16
C ARG A 93 -19.21 2.65 6.95
N ILE A 94 -19.98 2.84 8.02
CA ILE A 94 -20.57 1.73 8.77
C ILE A 94 -21.49 0.91 7.88
N LYS A 95 -22.34 1.57 7.08
CA LYS A 95 -23.22 0.89 6.12
C LYS A 95 -22.44 0.09 5.07
N MET A 96 -21.32 0.61 4.56
CA MET A 96 -20.46 -0.12 3.63
C MET A 96 -19.88 -1.40 4.27
N MET A 97 -19.37 -1.32 5.50
CA MET A 97 -18.90 -2.50 6.24
C MET A 97 -20.01 -3.54 6.43
N MET A 98 -21.23 -3.11 6.76
CA MET A 98 -22.38 -4.03 6.91
C MET A 98 -22.81 -4.70 5.59
N LEU A 99 -22.46 -4.13 4.44
CA LEU A 99 -22.73 -4.71 3.13
C LEU A 99 -21.64 -5.72 2.71
N GLU A 100 -20.39 -5.51 3.14
CA GLU A 100 -19.26 -6.42 2.88
C GLU A 100 -19.34 -7.71 3.70
N ASP A 101 -19.99 -7.69 4.87
CA ASP A 101 -20.21 -8.86 5.74
C ASP A 101 -21.34 -9.81 5.26
N ARG A 102 -21.93 -9.60 4.08
CA ARG A 102 -23.02 -10.41 3.49
C ARG A 102 -22.57 -11.24 2.30
#